data_AF-A0A6N2Z4B6-F1
#
_entry.id   AF-A0A6N2Z4B6-F1
#
_cell.length_a   1.000
_cell.length_b   1.000
_cell.length_c   1.000
_cell.angle_alpha   90.00
_cell.angle_beta   90.00
_cell.angle_gamma   90.00
#
_symmetry.space_group_name_H-M   'P 1'
#
loop_
_entity.id
_entity.type
_entity.pdbx_description
1 polymer ?
#
loop_
_entity_poly.entity_id
_entity_poly.type
_entity_poly.pdbx_seq_one_letter_code
_entity_poly.pdbx_strand_id
1 'polypeptide(L)'
;MLESKCNSILSTTMLEEYRNMYIMEIDSHLTKSSKTICNVFVDESKKVIHIYDDLKHNSTSIVTEMDRDLAIEFTSLVGVKYEHYRFILYYAPIKQIPFIVEVHLKDNSYSEVSNSDIYKPFYERAKYNKPLIYSKEVEE
;
A
#
# COMPACT_ATOMS: atom_id res chain seq x y z
N MET A 1 -29.61 0.92 -15.08
CA MET A 1 -28.95 1.61 -13.96
C MET A 1 -27.93 0.63 -13.39
N LEU A 2 -26.64 0.86 -13.64
CA LEU A 2 -25.58 0.10 -12.98
C LEU A 2 -25.41 0.72 -11.60
N GLU A 3 -25.96 0.06 -10.59
CA GLU A 3 -25.61 0.35 -9.20
C GLU A 3 -24.13 0.03 -9.03
N SER A 4 -23.30 1.08 -8.97
CA SER A 4 -21.94 0.98 -8.49
C SER A 4 -22.01 0.54 -7.03
N LYS A 5 -21.86 -0.76 -6.78
CA LYS A 5 -21.67 -1.29 -5.43
C LYS A 5 -20.34 -0.75 -4.92
N CYS A 6 -20.39 0.39 -4.23
CA CYS A 6 -19.30 0.83 -3.37
C CYS A 6 -19.34 -0.07 -2.13
N ASN A 7 -18.85 -1.30 -2.26
CA ASN A 7 -18.49 -2.11 -1.10
C ASN A 7 -17.16 -1.50 -0.62
N SER A 8 -17.18 -0.64 0.40
CA SER A 8 -15.96 -0.03 0.94
C SER A 8 -15.12 -1.12 1.61
N ILE A 9 -14.34 -1.80 0.80
CA ILE A 9 -13.33 -2.77 1.19
C ILE A 9 -12.10 -2.03 1.72
N LEU A 10 -11.97 -0.75 1.38
CA LEU A 10 -10.85 0.10 1.76
C LEU A 10 -11.22 1.11 2.85
N SER A 11 -10.36 1.24 3.86
CA SER A 11 -10.35 2.39 4.75
C SER A 11 -8.95 2.98 4.86
N THR A 12 -8.86 4.29 5.08
CA THR A 12 -7.58 5.02 5.18
C THR A 12 -7.58 5.97 6.36
N THR A 13 -6.51 5.94 7.16
CA THR A 13 -6.29 6.85 8.29
C THR A 13 -4.99 7.61 8.07
N MET A 14 -5.02 8.95 8.07
CA MET A 14 -3.81 9.76 7.95
C MET A 14 -3.01 9.69 9.26
N LEU A 15 -1.69 9.51 9.16
CA LEU A 15 -0.78 9.61 10.29
C LEU A 15 -0.36 11.07 10.47
N GLU A 16 -0.98 11.79 11.41
CA GLU A 16 -0.81 13.25 11.53
C GLU A 16 0.62 13.71 11.76
N GLU A 17 1.47 12.89 12.38
CA GLU A 17 2.89 13.23 12.58
C GLU A 17 3.71 13.15 11.28
N TYR A 18 3.12 12.60 10.21
CA TYR A 18 3.77 12.30 8.95
C TYR A 18 2.95 12.83 7.77
N ARG A 19 3.46 13.90 7.16
CA ARG A 19 2.83 14.47 5.96
C ARG A 19 2.66 13.42 4.86
N ASN A 20 1.44 13.29 4.35
CA ASN A 20 1.06 12.39 3.26
C ASN A 20 1.30 10.89 3.55
N MET A 21 1.34 10.49 4.82
CA MET A 21 1.42 9.08 5.19
C MET A 21 0.09 8.61 5.79
N TYR A 22 -0.29 7.38 5.46
CA TYR A 22 -1.57 6.79 5.79
C TYR A 22 -1.36 5.36 6.28
N ILE A 23 -2.30 4.89 7.11
CA ILE A 23 -2.61 3.48 7.27
C ILE A 23 -3.73 3.17 6.28
N MET A 24 -3.56 2.12 5.49
CA MET A 24 -4.56 1.60 4.56
C MET A 24 -4.97 0.22 5.03
N GLU A 25 -6.27 -0.02 5.24
CA GLU A 25 -6.83 -1.31 5.59
C GLU A 25 -7.72 -1.81 4.45
N ILE A 26 -7.49 -3.04 3.99
CA ILE A 26 -8.21 -3.70 2.90
C ILE A 26 -8.90 -4.94 3.47
N ASP A 27 -10.24 -4.99 3.42
CA ASP A 27 -11.01 -6.19 3.75
C ASP A 27 -10.83 -7.25 2.64
N SER A 28 -10.08 -8.32 2.90
CA SER A 28 -9.82 -9.33 1.86
C SER A 28 -11.11 -10.02 1.40
N HIS A 29 -11.20 -10.25 0.09
CA HIS A 29 -12.30 -10.99 -0.53
C HIS A 29 -12.38 -12.47 -0.11
N LEU A 30 -11.33 -13.02 0.50
CA LEU A 30 -11.28 -14.40 0.96
C LEU A 30 -11.95 -14.53 2.34
N THR A 31 -12.96 -15.40 2.38
CA THR A 31 -13.83 -15.70 3.53
C THR A 31 -13.08 -15.85 4.86
N LYS A 32 -13.53 -15.08 5.87
CA LYS A 32 -13.09 -14.93 7.28
C LYS A 32 -12.09 -13.79 7.52
N SER A 33 -12.63 -12.59 7.73
CA SER A 33 -12.06 -11.47 8.53
C SER A 33 -10.54 -11.25 8.44
N SER A 34 -9.95 -11.32 7.25
CA SER A 34 -8.54 -11.00 7.06
C SER A 34 -8.46 -9.60 6.47
N LYS A 35 -7.79 -8.70 7.18
CA LYS A 35 -7.59 -7.29 6.80
C LYS A 35 -6.13 -7.04 6.44
N THR A 36 -5.84 -6.69 5.19
CA THR A 36 -4.48 -6.33 4.80
C THR A 36 -4.25 -4.92 5.24
N ILE A 37 -3.33 -4.73 6.19
CA ILE A 37 -2.99 -3.42 6.74
C ILE A 37 -1.63 -3.01 6.19
N CYS A 38 -1.54 -1.82 5.64
CA CYS A 38 -0.33 -1.29 5.03
C CYS A 38 -0.08 0.15 5.46
N ASN A 39 1.19 0.57 5.46
CA ASN A 39 1.48 2.00 5.40
C ASN A 39 1.53 2.46 3.95
N VAL A 40 0.98 3.64 3.68
CA VAL A 40 1.01 4.26 2.36
C VAL A 40 1.61 5.64 2.46
N PHE A 41 2.57 5.96 1.60
CA PHE A 41 3.14 7.31 1.48
C PHE A 41 2.90 7.85 0.07
N VAL A 42 2.26 9.02 -0.02
CA VAL A 42 1.97 9.70 -1.28
C VAL A 42 3.07 10.73 -1.57
N ASP A 43 4.02 10.34 -2.44
CA ASP A 43 5.08 11.24 -2.93
C ASP A 43 4.54 12.10 -4.08
N GLU A 44 4.01 13.25 -3.70
CA GLU A 44 3.51 14.27 -4.63
C GLU A 44 4.57 14.80 -5.60
N SER A 45 5.85 14.78 -5.22
CA SER A 45 6.94 15.34 -6.02
C SER A 45 7.35 14.41 -7.15
N LYS A 46 7.40 13.10 -6.88
CA LYS A 46 7.74 12.07 -7.86
C LYS A 46 6.52 11.46 -8.54
N LYS A 47 5.32 11.77 -8.04
CA LYS A 47 4.07 11.15 -8.45
C LYS A 47 4.11 9.64 -8.29
N VAL A 48 4.46 9.21 -7.08
CA VAL A 48 4.56 7.80 -6.70
C VAL A 48 3.79 7.58 -5.40
N ILE A 49 3.01 6.50 -5.36
CA ILE A 49 2.36 6.00 -4.15
C ILE A 49 3.17 4.79 -3.70
N HIS A 50 3.84 4.94 -2.56
CA HIS A 50 4.62 3.90 -1.93
C HIS A 50 3.73 3.14 -0.95
N ILE A 51 3.72 1.81 -0.98
CA ILE A 51 2.88 0.98 -0.10
C ILE A 51 3.77 -0.05 0.60
N TYR A 52 3.79 -0.04 1.92
CA TYR A 52 4.53 -0.98 2.74
C TYR A 52 3.62 -1.95 3.48
N ASP A 53 3.85 -3.24 3.27
CA ASP A 53 3.18 -4.37 3.92
C ASP A 53 4.20 -5.16 4.77
N ASP A 54 4.00 -5.21 6.07
CA ASP A 54 4.91 -5.96 6.95
C ASP A 54 4.62 -7.47 6.99
N LEU A 55 3.53 -7.92 6.34
CA LEU A 55 3.04 -9.30 6.26
C LEU A 55 2.73 -9.94 7.62
N LYS A 56 2.57 -9.15 8.69
CA LYS A 56 2.31 -9.66 10.05
C LYS A 56 0.84 -9.61 10.42
N HIS A 57 0.08 -8.75 9.76
CA HIS A 57 -1.32 -8.50 10.12
C HIS A 57 -2.29 -9.50 9.48
N ASN A 58 -1.86 -10.38 8.55
CA ASN A 58 -2.82 -11.05 7.68
C ASN A 58 -2.37 -12.33 6.95
N SER A 59 -3.33 -12.96 6.24
CA SER A 59 -3.17 -14.14 5.39
C SER A 59 -2.86 -13.85 3.91
N THR A 60 -3.07 -12.62 3.43
CA THR A 60 -2.79 -12.18 2.06
C THR A 60 -1.85 -10.99 2.04
N SER A 61 -0.96 -10.94 1.03
CA SER A 61 -0.04 -9.82 0.83
C SER A 61 -0.67 -8.72 0.01
N ILE A 62 -0.25 -7.47 0.21
CA ILE A 62 -0.57 -6.35 -0.69
C ILE A 62 -0.25 -6.66 -2.15
N VAL A 63 0.78 -7.47 -2.43
CA VAL A 63 1.11 -7.88 -3.80
C VAL A 63 -0.09 -8.58 -4.46
N THR A 64 -0.82 -9.39 -3.70
CA THR A 64 -1.99 -10.14 -4.18
C THR A 64 -3.24 -9.27 -4.27
N GLU A 65 -3.40 -8.30 -3.38
CA GLU A 65 -4.59 -7.43 -3.31
C GLU A 65 -4.51 -6.23 -4.26
N MET A 66 -3.30 -5.84 -4.71
CA MET A 66 -3.11 -4.64 -5.52
C MET A 66 -3.63 -4.83 -6.95
N ASP A 67 -4.75 -4.18 -7.25
CA ASP A 67 -5.29 -4.08 -8.60
C ASP A 67 -5.71 -2.63 -8.93
N ARG A 68 -6.28 -2.46 -10.14
CA ARG A 68 -6.73 -1.15 -10.62
C ARG A 68 -7.86 -0.57 -9.77
N ASP A 69 -8.78 -1.39 -9.29
CA ASP A 69 -9.96 -0.91 -8.56
C ASP A 69 -9.54 -0.40 -7.18
N LEU A 70 -8.66 -1.13 -6.49
CA LEU A 70 -8.04 -0.69 -5.24
C LEU A 70 -7.25 0.60 -5.43
N ALA A 71 -6.48 0.73 -6.51
CA ALA A 71 -5.74 1.96 -6.82
C ALA A 71 -6.67 3.16 -7.00
N ILE A 72 -7.77 2.98 -7.74
CA ILE A 72 -8.78 4.03 -7.95
C ILE A 72 -9.45 4.42 -6.63
N GLU A 73 -9.84 3.44 -5.82
CA GLU A 73 -10.48 3.68 -4.53
C GLU A 73 -9.54 4.44 -3.59
N PHE A 74 -8.30 3.98 -3.41
CA PHE A 74 -7.31 4.63 -2.56
C PHE A 74 -7.04 6.08 -3.00
N THR A 75 -6.75 6.29 -4.29
CA THR A 75 -6.44 7.63 -4.79
C THR A 75 -7.62 8.59 -4.66
N SER A 76 -8.85 8.10 -4.84
CA SER A 76 -10.07 8.87 -4.61
C SER A 76 -10.21 9.30 -3.15
N LEU A 77 -9.91 8.40 -2.19
CA LEU A 77 -9.95 8.71 -0.75
C LEU A 77 -8.93 9.78 -0.34
N VAL A 78 -7.73 9.75 -0.92
CA VAL A 78 -6.67 10.73 -0.60
C VAL A 78 -6.67 11.98 -1.48
N GLY A 79 -7.64 12.10 -2.40
CA GLY A 79 -7.85 13.31 -3.20
C GLY A 79 -6.90 13.49 -4.39
N VAL A 80 -6.34 12.41 -4.93
CA VAL A 80 -5.45 12.41 -6.11
C VAL A 80 -6.04 11.59 -7.26
N LYS A 81 -5.50 11.73 -8.47
CA LYS A 81 -5.95 10.98 -9.66
C LYS A 81 -5.01 9.81 -9.93
N TYR A 82 -5.50 8.57 -9.91
CA TYR A 82 -4.65 7.38 -10.08
C TYR A 82 -3.83 7.39 -11.37
N GLU A 83 -4.35 7.96 -12.47
CA GLU A 83 -3.64 8.00 -13.76
C GLU A 83 -2.34 8.80 -13.72
N HIS A 84 -2.17 9.65 -12.71
CA HIS A 84 -0.99 10.48 -12.55
C HIS A 84 0.08 9.83 -11.68
N TYR A 85 -0.19 8.69 -11.02
CA TYR A 85 0.72 8.10 -10.05
C TYR A 85 1.13 6.70 -10.46
N ARG A 86 2.39 6.39 -10.17
CA ARG A 86 2.93 5.03 -10.18
C ARG A 86 2.80 4.41 -8.78
N PHE A 87 2.77 3.10 -8.71
CA PHE A 87 2.63 2.37 -7.44
C PHE A 87 3.86 1.50 -7.20
N ILE A 88 4.47 1.66 -6.02
CA ILE A 88 5.62 0.85 -5.61
C ILE A 88 5.28 0.13 -4.31
N LEU A 89 5.33 -1.19 -4.35
CA LEU A 89 5.09 -2.05 -3.20
C LEU A 89 6.40 -2.41 -2.54
N TYR A 90 6.40 -2.42 -1.21
CA TYR A 90 7.46 -2.88 -0.34
C TYR A 90 6.85 -3.92 0.59
N TYR A 91 7.45 -5.09 0.73
CA TYR A 91 6.94 -6.11 1.64
C TYR A 91 8.05 -6.78 2.43
N ALA A 92 7.77 -7.34 3.61
CA ALA A 92 8.80 -8.07 4.34
C ALA A 92 9.33 -9.28 3.51
N PRO A 93 10.65 -9.54 3.49
CA PRO A 93 11.22 -10.60 2.67
C PRO A 93 10.80 -11.99 3.18
N ILE A 94 9.90 -12.67 2.45
CA ILE A 94 9.41 -14.01 2.83
C ILE A 94 10.42 -15.12 2.50
N LYS A 95 11.23 -14.95 1.44
CA LYS A 95 12.39 -15.80 1.03
C LYS A 95 12.97 -15.44 -0.36
N GLN A 96 12.29 -14.63 -1.19
CA GLN A 96 12.76 -14.23 -2.54
C GLN A 96 12.91 -12.71 -2.68
N ILE A 97 13.96 -12.34 -3.42
CA ILE A 97 14.27 -10.99 -3.91
C ILE A 97 13.58 -10.84 -5.28
N PRO A 98 12.94 -9.69 -5.60
CA PRO A 98 12.95 -8.46 -4.82
C PRO A 98 11.73 -8.35 -3.89
N PHE A 99 11.92 -7.74 -2.72
CA PHE A 99 10.86 -7.38 -1.76
C PHE A 99 10.28 -5.97 -2.03
N ILE A 100 10.58 -5.46 -3.23
CA ILE A 100 10.23 -4.14 -3.74
C ILE A 100 9.92 -4.28 -5.23
N VAL A 101 8.74 -3.82 -5.66
CA VAL A 101 8.29 -3.93 -7.06
C VAL A 101 7.47 -2.71 -7.46
N GLU A 102 7.57 -2.31 -8.72
CA GLU A 102 6.64 -1.36 -9.34
C GLU A 102 5.47 -2.15 -9.96
N VAL A 103 4.24 -1.65 -9.78
CA VAL A 103 3.01 -2.33 -10.24
C VAL A 103 2.49 -1.68 -11.52
N HIS A 104 2.27 -2.51 -12.53
CA HIS A 104 1.65 -2.11 -13.79
C HIS A 104 0.16 -2.49 -13.78
N LEU A 105 -0.70 -1.59 -13.31
CA LEU A 105 -2.14 -1.84 -13.11
C LEU A 105 -2.92 -2.19 -14.38
N LYS A 106 -2.36 -1.96 -15.56
CA LYS A 106 -3.03 -2.25 -16.84
C LYS A 106 -3.04 -3.74 -17.16
N ASP A 107 -1.97 -4.45 -16.79
CA ASP A 107 -1.76 -5.86 -17.10
C ASP A 107 -1.48 -6.70 -15.84
N ASN A 108 -1.57 -6.09 -14.66
CA ASN A 108 -1.28 -6.69 -13.35
C ASN A 108 0.11 -7.35 -13.31
N SER A 109 1.08 -6.73 -13.99
CA SER A 109 2.48 -7.18 -13.98
C SER A 109 3.33 -6.34 -13.02
N TYR A 110 4.55 -6.82 -12.79
CA TYR A 110 5.51 -6.19 -11.88
C TYR A 110 6.85 -6.01 -12.56
N SER A 111 7.55 -4.93 -12.23
CA SER A 111 8.93 -4.69 -12.67
C SER A 111 9.84 -4.29 -11.52
N GLU A 112 11.14 -4.36 -11.79
CA GLU A 112 12.15 -3.79 -10.90
C GLU A 112 11.95 -2.27 -10.76
N VAL A 113 12.30 -1.75 -9.59
CA VAL A 113 12.17 -0.33 -9.25
C VAL A 113 13.48 0.38 -9.48
N SER A 114 13.44 1.54 -10.14
CA SER A 114 14.60 2.42 -10.25
C SER A 114 15.06 2.88 -8.86
N ASN A 115 16.37 2.85 -8.60
CA ASN A 115 16.95 3.32 -7.33
C ASN A 115 16.56 4.76 -6.98
N SER A 116 16.33 5.62 -7.98
CA SER A 116 15.88 7.00 -7.78
C SER A 116 14.49 7.10 -7.14
N ASP A 117 13.67 6.08 -7.32
CA ASP A 117 12.26 6.06 -6.95
C ASP A 117 12.04 5.33 -5.62
N ILE A 118 13.10 4.78 -5.02
CA ILE A 118 12.99 4.07 -3.75
C ILE A 118 12.74 5.05 -2.61
N TYR A 119 11.59 4.90 -1.94
CA TYR A 119 11.35 5.54 -0.66
C TYR A 119 12.10 4.81 0.45
N LYS A 120 13.23 5.40 0.86
CA LYS A 120 14.19 4.80 1.81
C LYS A 120 13.55 4.30 3.11
N PRO A 121 12.61 5.02 3.76
CA PRO A 121 12.00 4.53 5.00
C PRO A 121 11.26 3.19 4.84
N PHE A 122 10.51 3.00 3.75
CA PHE A 122 9.82 1.73 3.49
C PHE A 122 10.79 0.63 3.08
N TYR A 123 11.80 0.97 2.27
CA TYR A 123 12.85 0.01 1.92
C TYR A 123 13.58 -0.54 3.15
N GLU A 124 13.99 0.32 4.09
CA GLU A 124 14.65 -0.13 5.31
C GLU A 124 13.72 -0.96 6.20
N ARG A 125 12.43 -0.59 6.28
CA ARG A 125 11.46 -1.38 7.04
C ARG A 125 11.27 -2.76 6.47
N ALA A 126 11.07 -2.87 5.16
CA ALA A 126 10.99 -4.14 4.47
C ALA A 126 12.26 -4.96 4.65
N LYS A 127 13.44 -4.38 4.36
CA LYS A 127 14.74 -5.07 4.48
C LYS A 127 15.00 -5.64 5.88
N TYR A 128 14.58 -4.93 6.93
CA TYR A 128 14.79 -5.34 8.31
C TYR A 128 13.53 -5.91 8.99
N ASN A 129 12.49 -6.23 8.22
CA ASN A 129 11.22 -6.80 8.70
C ASN A 129 10.61 -6.02 9.90
N LYS A 130 10.61 -4.69 9.81
CA LYS A 130 10.08 -3.80 10.85
C LYS A 130 8.54 -3.76 10.81
N PRO A 131 7.85 -3.58 11.94
CA PRO A 131 6.40 -3.44 11.93
C PRO A 131 5.94 -2.19 11.16
N LEU A 132 4.64 -2.09 10.90
CA LEU A 132 4.00 -0.87 10.44
C LEU A 132 4.26 0.33 11.38
N ILE A 133 4.10 1.52 10.81
CA ILE A 133 4.08 2.80 11.51
C ILE A 133 2.65 3.06 11.95
N TYR A 134 2.48 3.34 13.23
CA TYR A 134 1.24 3.84 13.81
C TYR A 134 1.49 5.26 14.35
N SER A 135 0.41 6.03 14.55
CA SER A 135 0.48 7.28 15.31
C SER A 135 1.03 7.02 16.71
N LYS A 136 1.68 8.00 17.31
CA LYS A 136 2.21 7.91 18.68
C LYS A 136 1.08 8.03 19.72
N GLU A 137 0.12 7.12 19.68
CA GLU A 137 -0.83 6.79 20.75
C GLU A 137 -1.14 5.31 20.49
N VAL A 138 -0.57 4.32 21.19
CA VAL A 138 -0.79 3.99 22.60
C VAL A 138 0.43 3.20 23.11
N GLU A 139 1.31 3.84 23.89
CA GLU A 139 2.03 3.13 24.95
C GLU A 139 1.25 3.44 26.24
N GLU A 140 0.36 2.51 26.64
CA GLU A 140 -0.12 2.43 28.03
C GLU A 140 0.86 1.63 28.87
#